data_AF-A0A927M608-F1
#
_entry.id   AF-A0A927M608-F1
#
_cell.length_a   1.000
_cell.length_b   1.000
_cell.length_c   1.000
_cell.angle_alpha   90.00
_cell.angle_beta   90.00
_cell.angle_gamma   90.00
#
_symmetry.space_group_name_H-M   'P 1'
#
loop_
_entity.id
_entity.type
_entity.pdbx_description
1 polymer ?
#
loop_
_entity_poly.entity_id
_entity_poly.type
_entity_poly.pdbx_seq_one_letter_code
_entity_poly.pdbx_strand_id
1 'polypeptide(L)'
;MALHRAGIGVLLAVAGSAALAVVQVVVADSAGVLELDGEFVAGNERVGGVPVTLVGWFLAMAVPLAVTAAGHGLTRVARLSTVPAAAVGALAVLPIVYDRSGEQLRDAALWTGVRGIALGAAVGCAVAVLPAVGRGLVGYAILLWTAVLGFGLFVPRTVVYAGIVEPLGLEPLRELRGTLSRLGMPDLGSLDYHFTSVLPVALAVIVLSGVLGVLVVRRTGSVWVAVAAAAVGPVLAAASYHLDRDQLTLWNEDAAIMAHLLAVFAGLLALLTAAIAGRSARPAR
;
A
#
# COMPACT_ATOMS: atom_id res chain seq x y z
N MET A 1 -30.30 11.93 -17.06
CA MET A 1 -29.88 11.09 -15.91
C MET A 1 -28.41 10.68 -15.91
N ALA A 2 -27.83 10.17 -17.01
CA ALA A 2 -26.43 9.70 -17.02
C ALA A 2 -25.38 10.80 -16.74
N LEU A 3 -25.54 12.00 -17.32
CA LEU A 3 -24.67 13.16 -17.08
C LEU A 3 -24.69 13.62 -15.61
N HIS A 4 -25.85 13.61 -14.97
CA HIS A 4 -26.00 13.97 -13.57
C HIS A 4 -25.28 12.97 -12.64
N ARG A 5 -25.37 11.67 -12.94
CA ARG A 5 -24.64 10.63 -12.19
C ARG A 5 -23.13 10.73 -12.38
N ALA A 6 -22.67 11.05 -13.58
CA ALA A 6 -21.24 11.28 -13.85
C ALA A 6 -20.71 12.52 -13.09
N GLY A 7 -21.49 13.62 -13.07
CA GLY A 7 -21.14 14.81 -12.30
C GLY A 7 -21.03 14.54 -10.79
N ILE A 8 -21.96 13.78 -10.22
CA ILE A 8 -21.87 13.32 -8.83
C ILE A 8 -20.63 12.46 -8.61
N GLY A 9 -20.34 11.52 -9.50
CA GLY A 9 -19.14 10.67 -9.41
C GLY A 9 -17.84 11.49 -9.40
N VAL A 10 -17.75 12.54 -10.22
CA VAL A 10 -16.60 13.46 -10.23
C VAL A 10 -16.45 14.17 -8.88
N LEU A 11 -17.54 14.74 -8.36
CA LEU A 11 -17.52 15.44 -7.06
C LEU A 11 -17.13 14.50 -5.91
N LEU A 12 -17.70 13.29 -5.89
CA LEU A 12 -17.35 12.27 -4.91
C LEU A 12 -15.90 11.82 -5.00
N ALA A 13 -15.34 11.79 -6.21
CA ALA A 13 -13.94 11.42 -6.41
C ALA A 13 -12.99 12.50 -5.86
N VAL A 14 -13.27 13.79 -6.13
CA VAL A 14 -12.50 14.92 -5.57
C VAL A 14 -12.59 14.89 -4.04
N ALA A 15 -13.80 14.92 -3.49
CA ALA A 15 -14.03 15.00 -2.05
C ALA A 15 -13.51 13.76 -1.32
N GLY A 16 -13.75 12.57 -1.88
CA GLY A 16 -13.31 11.31 -1.31
C GLY A 16 -11.78 11.18 -1.31
N SER A 17 -11.11 11.57 -2.40
CA SER A 17 -9.64 11.50 -2.45
C SER A 17 -8.99 12.53 -1.53
N ALA A 18 -9.54 13.74 -1.46
CA ALA A 18 -9.07 14.76 -0.51
C ALA A 18 -9.22 14.28 0.93
N ALA A 19 -10.40 13.78 1.30
CA ALA A 19 -10.67 13.28 2.64
C ALA A 19 -9.77 12.09 3.00
N LEU A 20 -9.61 11.10 2.09
CA LEU A 20 -8.72 9.96 2.33
C LEU A 20 -7.27 10.40 2.50
N ALA A 21 -6.76 11.28 1.63
CA ALA A 21 -5.40 11.77 1.72
C ALA A 21 -5.16 12.53 3.03
N VAL A 22 -6.05 13.46 3.38
CA VAL A 22 -5.96 14.24 4.62
C VAL A 22 -6.03 13.34 5.84
N VAL A 23 -7.00 12.43 5.90
CA VAL A 23 -7.16 11.52 7.05
C VAL A 23 -5.94 10.63 7.21
N GLN A 24 -5.43 10.03 6.12
CA GLN A 24 -4.27 9.16 6.19
C GLN A 24 -3.02 9.89 6.68
N VAL A 25 -2.73 11.08 6.13
CA VAL A 25 -1.57 11.89 6.55
C VAL A 25 -1.74 12.40 7.98
N VAL A 26 -2.86 13.01 8.33
CA VAL A 26 -3.06 13.63 9.65
C VAL A 26 -3.13 12.57 10.76
N VAL A 27 -3.81 11.44 10.53
CA VAL A 27 -3.88 10.37 11.54
C VAL A 27 -2.53 9.71 11.72
N ALA A 28 -1.80 9.43 10.63
CA ALA A 28 -0.48 8.84 10.74
C ALA A 28 0.51 9.78 11.45
N ASP A 29 0.49 11.07 11.11
CA ASP A 29 1.34 12.07 11.76
C ASP A 29 0.99 12.24 13.25
N SER A 30 -0.30 12.34 13.60
CA SER A 30 -0.75 12.47 15.00
C SER A 30 -0.46 11.22 15.84
N ALA A 31 -0.32 10.06 15.20
CA ALA A 31 0.08 8.82 15.83
C ALA A 31 1.60 8.66 15.95
N GLY A 32 2.39 9.68 15.54
CA GLY A 32 3.85 9.62 15.52
C GLY A 32 4.41 8.65 14.47
N VAL A 33 3.63 8.31 13.45
CA VAL A 33 4.06 7.38 12.38
C VAL A 33 4.85 8.09 11.28
N LEU A 34 4.49 9.34 10.97
CA LEU A 34 5.14 10.10 9.90
C LEU A 34 6.28 11.02 10.40
N GLU A 35 6.28 11.46 11.66
CA GLU A 35 7.35 12.30 12.24
C GLU A 35 7.92 13.38 11.28
N LEU A 36 7.05 14.07 10.52
CA LEU A 36 7.47 14.95 9.41
C LEU A 36 8.23 16.20 9.90
N ASP A 37 8.05 16.57 11.17
CA ASP A 37 8.67 17.70 11.86
C ASP A 37 9.90 17.31 12.68
N GLY A 38 10.31 16.03 12.67
CA GLY A 38 11.42 15.53 13.48
C GLY A 38 12.76 16.23 13.19
N GLU A 39 13.47 16.65 14.25
CA GLU A 39 14.84 17.14 14.15
C GLU A 39 15.80 15.96 13.98
N PHE A 40 16.15 15.63 12.73
CA PHE A 40 17.13 14.59 12.44
C PHE A 40 18.55 15.14 12.70
N VAL A 41 19.06 14.95 13.92
CA VAL A 41 20.45 15.27 14.26
C VAL A 41 21.41 14.30 13.56
N ALA A 42 22.59 14.77 13.13
CA ALA A 42 23.61 14.01 12.41
C ALA A 42 23.78 12.57 12.95
N GLY A 43 23.35 11.59 12.15
CA GLY A 43 23.20 10.18 12.52
C GLY A 43 21.78 9.64 12.29
N ASN A 44 20.76 10.44 12.59
CA ASN A 44 19.33 10.14 12.38
C ASN A 44 18.81 10.59 11.00
N GLU A 45 19.53 11.46 10.29
CA GLU A 45 19.23 11.88 8.90
C GLU A 45 19.10 10.67 7.95
N ARG A 46 19.69 9.53 8.35
CA ARG A 46 19.55 8.22 7.72
C ARG A 46 18.18 7.54 7.95
N VAL A 47 17.16 8.24 8.45
CA VAL A 47 15.81 7.68 8.72
C VAL A 47 14.70 8.44 7.98
N GLY A 48 15.00 9.61 7.41
CA GLY A 48 14.01 10.48 6.74
C GLY A 48 13.36 9.92 5.45
N GLY A 49 13.92 8.87 4.85
CA GLY A 49 13.37 8.24 3.65
C GLY A 49 12.04 7.50 3.89
N VAL A 50 11.85 6.94 5.08
CA VAL A 50 10.63 6.21 5.47
C VAL A 50 9.39 7.11 5.49
N PRO A 51 9.38 8.24 6.23
CA PRO A 51 8.19 9.09 6.30
C PRO A 51 7.85 9.75 4.97
N VAL A 52 8.86 10.14 4.18
CA VAL A 52 8.67 10.67 2.82
C VAL A 52 8.01 9.62 1.90
N THR A 53 8.47 8.37 1.96
CA THR A 53 7.90 7.26 1.19
C THR A 53 6.45 6.96 1.60
N LEU A 54 6.15 7.02 2.90
CA LEU A 54 4.79 6.83 3.43
C LEU A 54 3.81 7.89 2.93
N VAL A 55 4.23 9.16 2.87
CA VAL A 55 3.43 10.23 2.26
C VAL A 55 3.07 9.87 0.82
N GLY A 56 4.07 9.50 0.00
CA GLY A 56 3.83 9.07 -1.38
C GLY A 56 2.87 7.90 -1.48
N TRP A 57 3.02 6.90 -0.60
CA TRP A 57 2.15 5.73 -0.56
C TRP A 57 0.70 6.06 -0.19
N PHE A 58 0.46 6.89 0.83
CA PHE A 58 -0.88 7.35 1.19
C PHE A 58 -1.57 8.06 0.01
N LEU A 59 -0.85 8.94 -0.67
CA LEU A 59 -1.40 9.66 -1.83
C LEU A 59 -1.64 8.74 -3.02
N ALA A 60 -0.78 7.74 -3.22
CA ALA A 60 -0.94 6.72 -4.25
C ALA A 60 -2.16 5.82 -3.99
N MET A 61 -2.54 5.58 -2.73
CA MET A 61 -3.72 4.82 -2.35
C MET A 61 -5.01 5.64 -2.41
N ALA A 62 -4.97 6.93 -2.03
CA ALA A 62 -6.16 7.78 -1.94
C ALA A 62 -6.92 7.88 -3.28
N VAL A 63 -6.18 8.05 -4.38
CA VAL A 63 -6.76 8.20 -5.74
C VAL A 63 -7.55 6.96 -6.18
N PRO A 64 -6.97 5.75 -6.29
CA PRO A 64 -7.70 4.58 -6.75
C PRO A 64 -8.81 4.13 -5.79
N LEU A 65 -8.68 4.37 -4.48
CA LEU A 65 -9.76 4.12 -3.52
C LEU A 65 -10.95 5.05 -3.75
N ALA A 66 -10.71 6.35 -3.97
CA ALA A 66 -11.76 7.30 -4.31
C ALA A 66 -12.43 6.95 -5.65
N VAL A 67 -11.65 6.56 -6.65
CA VAL A 67 -12.17 6.08 -7.95
C VAL A 67 -13.03 4.82 -7.78
N THR A 68 -12.64 3.89 -6.90
CA THR A 68 -13.41 2.69 -6.59
C THR A 68 -14.78 3.03 -6.00
N ALA A 69 -14.82 3.94 -5.02
CA ALA A 69 -16.06 4.36 -4.35
C ALA A 69 -16.96 5.18 -5.28
N ALA A 70 -16.41 6.22 -5.91
CA ALA A 70 -17.15 7.14 -6.76
C ALA A 70 -17.57 6.51 -8.10
N GLY A 71 -16.84 5.49 -8.57
CA GLY A 71 -17.12 4.79 -9.81
C GLY A 71 -18.25 3.76 -9.73
N HIS A 72 -18.80 3.50 -8.53
CA HIS A 72 -19.81 2.47 -8.35
C HIS A 72 -21.09 2.78 -9.14
N GLY A 73 -21.56 1.82 -9.94
CA GLY A 73 -22.76 1.99 -10.79
C GLY A 73 -22.58 2.90 -12.01
N LEU A 74 -21.37 3.43 -12.26
CA LEU A 74 -21.08 4.25 -13.43
C LEU A 74 -20.63 3.40 -14.63
N THR A 75 -20.86 3.93 -15.84
CA THR A 75 -20.30 3.38 -17.08
C THR A 75 -18.78 3.51 -17.08
N ARG A 76 -18.09 2.69 -17.89
CA ARG A 76 -16.62 2.72 -17.99
C ARG A 76 -16.08 4.12 -18.30
N VAL A 77 -16.70 4.82 -19.24
CA VAL A 77 -16.31 6.18 -19.65
C VAL A 77 -16.46 7.16 -18.48
N ALA A 78 -17.59 7.11 -17.76
CA ALA A 78 -17.82 7.97 -16.61
C ALA A 78 -16.91 7.64 -15.41
N ARG A 79 -16.47 6.39 -15.26
CA ARG A 79 -15.44 6.03 -14.26
C ARG A 79 -14.07 6.58 -14.63
N LEU A 80 -13.69 6.58 -15.89
CA LEU A 80 -12.40 7.14 -16.30
C LEU A 80 -12.31 8.65 -16.01
N SER A 81 -13.42 9.38 -16.12
CA SER A 81 -13.46 10.80 -15.74
C SER A 81 -13.29 11.06 -14.25
N THR A 82 -13.46 10.07 -13.36
CA THR A 82 -13.23 10.26 -11.93
C THR A 82 -11.75 10.20 -11.54
N VAL A 83 -10.88 9.66 -12.40
CA VAL A 83 -9.44 9.57 -12.15
C VAL A 83 -8.77 10.95 -12.03
N PRO A 84 -8.86 11.85 -13.03
CA PRO A 84 -8.28 13.18 -12.91
C PRO A 84 -8.90 13.97 -11.75
N ALA A 85 -10.20 13.77 -11.50
CA ALA A 85 -10.91 14.39 -10.38
C ALA A 85 -10.35 13.95 -9.02
N ALA A 86 -10.13 12.64 -8.82
CA ALA A 86 -9.50 12.12 -7.62
C ALA A 86 -8.05 12.60 -7.46
N ALA A 87 -7.27 12.65 -8.54
CA ALA A 87 -5.92 13.21 -8.51
C ALA A 87 -5.91 14.67 -8.06
N VAL A 88 -6.84 15.50 -8.56
CA VAL A 88 -7.03 16.89 -8.09
C VAL A 88 -7.39 16.93 -6.60
N GLY A 89 -8.28 16.05 -6.15
CA GLY A 89 -8.61 15.93 -4.72
C GLY A 89 -7.39 15.61 -3.86
N ALA A 90 -6.53 14.69 -4.30
CA ALA A 90 -5.31 14.33 -3.58
C ALA A 90 -4.29 15.49 -3.49
N LEU A 91 -4.25 16.40 -4.47
CA LEU A 91 -3.37 17.58 -4.42
C LEU A 91 -3.68 18.51 -3.24
N ALA A 92 -4.93 18.52 -2.75
CA ALA A 92 -5.36 19.38 -1.65
C ALA A 92 -4.62 19.12 -0.32
N VAL A 93 -3.96 17.96 -0.19
CA VAL A 93 -3.19 17.61 1.01
C VAL A 93 -1.75 18.15 0.98
N LEU A 94 -1.22 18.53 -0.21
CA LEU A 94 0.18 18.95 -0.35
C LEU A 94 0.53 20.19 0.51
N PRO A 95 -0.36 21.19 0.68
CA PRO A 95 -0.11 22.27 1.64
C PRO A 95 0.05 21.79 3.08
N ILE A 96 -0.72 20.78 3.50
CA ILE A 96 -0.60 20.18 4.85
C ILE A 96 0.75 19.47 5.00
N VAL A 97 1.15 18.70 3.97
CA VAL A 97 2.46 18.05 3.95
C VAL A 97 3.58 19.09 4.02
N TYR A 98 3.48 20.19 3.27
CA TYR A 98 4.46 21.29 3.30
C TYR A 98 4.59 21.91 4.69
N ASP A 99 3.46 22.29 5.28
CA ASP A 99 3.41 22.99 6.57
C ASP A 99 3.91 22.11 7.72
N ARG A 100 3.66 20.79 7.65
CA ARG A 100 4.10 19.84 8.69
C ARG A 100 5.51 19.31 8.47
N SER A 101 6.10 19.50 7.30
CA SER A 101 7.46 19.05 7.01
C SER A 101 8.48 20.04 7.53
N GLY A 102 9.45 19.53 8.31
CA GLY A 102 10.68 20.23 8.63
C GLY A 102 11.41 20.66 7.35
N GLU A 103 12.18 21.75 7.43
CA GLU A 103 12.83 22.39 6.27
C GLU A 103 13.66 21.40 5.44
N GLN A 104 14.27 20.40 6.09
CA GLN A 104 15.14 19.42 5.46
C GLN A 104 14.40 18.36 4.60
N LEU A 105 13.16 18.02 4.95
CA LEU A 105 12.38 16.97 4.26
C LEU A 105 11.31 17.50 3.31
N ARG A 106 10.97 18.78 3.44
CA ARG A 106 9.84 19.42 2.76
C ARG A 106 9.79 19.19 1.25
N ASP A 107 10.89 19.46 0.54
CA ASP A 107 10.92 19.30 -0.92
C ASP A 107 10.81 17.82 -1.33
N ALA A 108 11.45 16.92 -0.57
CA ALA A 108 11.38 15.49 -0.80
C ALA A 108 9.97 14.92 -0.54
N ALA A 109 9.32 15.35 0.55
CA ALA A 109 7.95 15.00 0.90
C ALA A 109 6.95 15.49 -0.15
N LEU A 110 7.10 16.73 -0.64
CA LEU A 110 6.28 17.26 -1.72
C LEU A 110 6.45 16.47 -3.02
N TRP A 111 7.69 16.25 -3.45
CA TRP A 111 7.97 15.57 -4.71
C TRP A 111 7.51 14.12 -4.69
N THR A 112 7.72 13.43 -3.56
CA THR A 112 7.24 12.06 -3.36
C THR A 112 5.72 12.01 -3.28
N GLY A 113 5.08 13.02 -2.68
CA GLY A 113 3.63 13.21 -2.74
C GLY A 113 3.11 13.32 -4.17
N VAL A 114 3.70 14.19 -5.00
CA VAL A 114 3.34 14.34 -6.42
C VAL A 114 3.51 13.03 -7.20
N ARG A 115 4.63 12.33 -7.00
CA ARG A 115 4.88 11.01 -7.59
C ARG A 115 3.83 9.99 -7.14
N GLY A 116 3.48 10.00 -5.86
CA GLY A 116 2.42 9.19 -5.29
C GLY A 116 1.07 9.43 -5.99
N ILE A 117 0.67 10.69 -6.18
CA ILE A 117 -0.55 11.05 -6.90
C ILE A 117 -0.50 10.54 -8.35
N ALA A 118 0.62 10.69 -9.04
CA ALA A 118 0.78 10.21 -10.42
C ALA A 118 0.66 8.67 -10.50
N LEU A 119 1.30 7.95 -9.57
CA LEU A 119 1.20 6.50 -9.44
C LEU A 119 -0.25 6.08 -9.13
N GLY A 120 -0.90 6.78 -8.20
CA GLY A 120 -2.31 6.56 -7.85
C GLY A 120 -3.26 6.81 -9.02
N ALA A 121 -2.99 7.81 -9.87
CA ALA A 121 -3.76 8.05 -11.09
C ALA A 121 -3.59 6.90 -12.10
N ALA A 122 -2.37 6.39 -12.28
CA ALA A 122 -2.12 5.23 -13.13
C ALA A 122 -2.88 3.98 -12.65
N VAL A 123 -2.85 3.70 -11.33
CA VAL A 123 -3.63 2.61 -10.72
C VAL A 123 -5.14 2.90 -10.81
N GLY A 124 -5.55 4.15 -10.65
CA GLY A 124 -6.94 4.60 -10.79
C GLY A 124 -7.51 4.31 -12.18
N CYS A 125 -6.72 4.49 -13.23
CA CYS A 125 -7.09 4.08 -14.60
C CYS A 125 -7.35 2.56 -14.67
N ALA A 126 -6.48 1.75 -14.07
CA ALA A 126 -6.66 0.30 -14.02
C ALA A 126 -7.94 -0.08 -13.25
N VAL A 127 -8.23 0.58 -12.13
CA VAL A 127 -9.46 0.39 -11.33
C VAL A 127 -10.71 0.80 -12.10
N ALA A 128 -10.70 1.92 -12.81
CA ALA A 128 -11.82 2.38 -13.62
C ALA A 128 -12.17 1.38 -14.72
N VAL A 129 -11.15 0.72 -15.28
CA VAL A 129 -11.28 -0.32 -16.31
C VAL A 129 -11.70 -1.66 -15.70
N LEU A 130 -11.09 -2.07 -14.58
CA LEU A 130 -11.29 -3.34 -13.89
C LEU A 130 -11.70 -3.10 -12.42
N PRO A 131 -13.01 -2.92 -12.13
CA PRO A 131 -13.47 -2.61 -10.77
C PRO A 131 -13.12 -3.64 -9.69
N ALA A 132 -12.81 -4.88 -10.09
CA ALA A 132 -12.34 -5.91 -9.17
C ALA A 132 -11.00 -5.53 -8.51
N VAL A 133 -10.13 -4.83 -9.24
CA VAL A 133 -8.84 -4.33 -8.74
C VAL A 133 -9.04 -3.34 -7.59
N GLY A 134 -10.02 -2.44 -7.73
CA GLY A 134 -10.37 -1.48 -6.68
C GLY A 134 -10.81 -2.15 -5.37
N ARG A 135 -11.57 -3.24 -5.44
CA ARG A 135 -11.98 -4.01 -4.24
C ARG A 135 -10.80 -4.67 -3.56
N GLY A 136 -9.83 -5.15 -4.34
CA GLY A 136 -8.57 -5.68 -3.82
C GLY A 136 -7.77 -4.63 -3.05
N LEU A 137 -7.66 -3.43 -3.62
CA LEU A 137 -7.03 -2.29 -2.94
C LEU A 137 -7.73 -1.91 -1.63
N VAL A 138 -9.06 -1.90 -1.61
CA VAL A 138 -9.84 -1.65 -0.39
C VAL A 138 -9.52 -2.71 0.67
N GLY A 139 -9.51 -3.99 0.31
CA GLY A 139 -9.19 -5.08 1.22
C GLY A 139 -7.77 -4.96 1.79
N TYR A 140 -6.79 -4.62 0.95
CA TYR A 140 -5.41 -4.41 1.37
C TYR A 140 -5.27 -3.19 2.30
N ALA A 141 -5.94 -2.07 1.99
CA ALA A 141 -5.95 -0.88 2.83
C ALA A 141 -6.55 -1.15 4.22
N ILE A 142 -7.67 -1.88 4.28
CA ILE A 142 -8.30 -2.28 5.54
C ILE A 142 -7.37 -3.16 6.35
N LEU A 143 -6.73 -4.16 5.74
CA LEU A 143 -5.78 -5.03 6.43
C LEU A 143 -4.64 -4.22 7.07
N LEU A 144 -4.03 -3.31 6.30
CA LEU A 144 -2.93 -2.49 6.80
C LEU A 144 -3.35 -1.58 7.95
N TRP A 145 -4.44 -0.82 7.81
CA TRP A 145 -4.90 0.04 8.90
C TRP A 145 -5.36 -0.75 10.12
N THR A 146 -5.94 -1.94 9.94
CA THR A 146 -6.25 -2.83 11.06
C THR A 146 -4.98 -3.32 11.75
N ALA A 147 -3.92 -3.63 10.99
CA ALA A 147 -2.62 -4.00 11.56
C ALA A 147 -1.96 -2.82 12.29
N VAL A 148 -1.96 -1.61 11.72
CA VAL A 148 -1.45 -0.39 12.37
C VAL A 148 -2.18 -0.14 13.69
N LEU A 149 -3.52 -0.14 13.69
CA LEU A 149 -4.31 0.10 14.90
C LEU A 149 -4.18 -1.05 15.91
N GLY A 150 -4.22 -2.30 15.44
CA GLY A 150 -4.09 -3.48 16.29
C GLY A 150 -2.73 -3.51 16.97
N PHE A 151 -1.64 -3.53 16.20
CA PHE A 151 -0.30 -3.58 16.78
C PHE A 151 0.06 -2.32 17.54
N GLY A 152 -0.37 -1.14 17.08
CA GLY A 152 -0.15 0.12 17.81
C GLY A 152 -0.78 0.16 19.21
N LEU A 153 -1.88 -0.57 19.44
CA LEU A 153 -2.52 -0.67 20.76
C LEU A 153 -1.89 -1.73 21.67
N PHE A 154 -1.31 -2.79 21.11
CA PHE A 154 -0.87 -3.97 21.88
C PHE A 154 0.66 -4.15 21.94
N VAL A 155 1.40 -3.50 21.04
CA VAL A 155 2.87 -3.61 20.92
C VAL A 155 3.47 -2.19 21.01
N PRO A 156 4.11 -1.82 22.14
CA PRO A 156 4.54 -0.45 22.44
C PRO A 156 5.55 0.17 21.45
N ARG A 157 6.11 -0.61 20.55
CA ARG A 157 7.05 -0.17 19.52
C ARG A 157 6.62 -0.75 18.18
N THR A 158 5.64 -0.15 17.52
CA THR A 158 5.23 -0.56 16.17
C THR A 158 5.77 0.46 15.17
N VAL A 159 6.51 0.01 14.16
CA VAL A 159 6.99 0.84 13.05
C VAL A 159 6.14 0.56 11.82
N VAL A 160 5.84 1.60 11.05
CA VAL A 160 5.06 1.49 9.81
C VAL A 160 5.96 1.90 8.65
N TYR A 161 5.90 1.11 7.58
CA TYR A 161 6.52 1.42 6.29
C TYR A 161 5.45 1.35 5.21
N ALA A 162 5.77 1.81 3.99
CA ALA A 162 4.82 1.75 2.89
C ALA A 162 4.41 0.29 2.60
N GLY A 163 3.14 -0.02 2.92
CA GLY A 163 2.56 -1.36 2.77
C GLY A 163 3.01 -2.43 3.76
N ILE A 164 3.75 -2.07 4.80
CA ILE A 164 4.30 -3.01 5.80
C ILE A 164 4.10 -2.43 7.20
N VAL A 165 3.73 -3.28 8.15
CA VAL A 165 3.67 -2.92 9.57
C VAL A 165 4.59 -3.88 10.32
N GLU A 166 5.48 -3.31 11.12
CA GLU A 166 6.50 -4.03 11.87
C GLU A 166 6.27 -3.84 13.39
N PRO A 167 5.62 -4.79 14.07
CA PRO A 167 5.61 -4.82 15.54
C PRO A 167 7.02 -5.19 16.07
N LEU A 168 7.70 -4.24 16.71
CA LEU A 168 8.96 -4.46 17.44
C LEU A 168 8.68 -4.94 18.86
N GLY A 169 9.55 -5.80 19.40
CA GLY A 169 9.32 -6.42 20.72
C GLY A 169 8.70 -7.83 20.64
N LEU A 170 8.83 -8.49 19.49
CA LEU A 170 8.56 -9.91 19.33
C LEU A 170 9.82 -10.75 19.58
N GLU A 171 10.51 -10.50 20.70
CA GLU A 171 11.68 -11.28 21.14
C GLU A 171 11.50 -12.81 21.05
N PRO A 172 10.31 -13.41 21.28
CA PRO A 172 10.11 -14.85 21.12
C PRO A 172 10.37 -15.37 19.70
N LEU A 173 10.18 -14.55 18.65
CA LEU A 173 10.51 -14.94 17.28
C LEU A 173 12.03 -14.91 17.01
N ARG A 174 12.85 -14.29 17.87
CA ARG A 174 14.31 -14.45 17.81
C ARG A 174 14.76 -15.87 18.10
N GLU A 175 13.95 -16.69 18.78
CA GLU A 175 14.25 -18.12 18.94
C GLU A 175 14.10 -18.87 17.61
N LEU A 176 13.19 -18.42 16.73
CA LEU A 176 13.03 -18.94 15.37
C LEU A 176 14.29 -18.70 14.53
N ARG A 177 15.00 -17.59 14.75
CA ARG A 177 16.33 -17.31 14.13
C ARG A 177 17.34 -18.39 14.48
N GLY A 178 17.39 -18.81 15.75
CA GLY A 178 18.21 -19.93 16.19
C GLY A 178 17.85 -21.23 15.47
N THR A 179 16.56 -21.46 15.21
CA THR A 179 16.08 -22.64 14.46
C THR A 179 16.38 -22.56 12.96
N LEU A 180 16.19 -21.41 12.31
CA LEU A 180 16.44 -21.22 10.88
C LEU A 180 17.94 -21.29 10.54
N SER A 181 18.79 -20.71 11.40
CA SER A 181 20.25 -20.82 11.30
C SER A 181 20.72 -22.27 11.45
N ARG A 182 20.13 -23.04 12.38
CA ARG A 182 20.39 -24.48 12.54
C ARG A 182 19.93 -25.33 11.35
N LEU A 183 18.98 -24.84 10.55
CA LEU A 183 18.49 -25.49 9.33
C LEU A 183 19.34 -25.15 8.10
N GLY A 184 20.45 -24.42 8.26
CA GLY A 184 21.40 -24.13 7.18
C GLY A 184 20.93 -23.06 6.20
N MET A 185 19.95 -22.23 6.58
CA MET A 185 19.61 -21.05 5.78
C MET A 185 20.75 -20.02 5.83
N PRO A 186 21.03 -19.33 4.70
CA PRO A 186 22.06 -18.30 4.65
C PRO A 186 21.75 -17.18 5.65
N ASP A 187 22.79 -16.67 6.32
CA ASP A 187 22.70 -15.53 7.24
C ASP A 187 22.32 -14.28 6.43
N LEU A 188 21.13 -13.73 6.66
CA LEU A 188 20.59 -12.59 5.90
C LEU A 188 21.00 -11.24 6.52
N GLY A 189 21.81 -11.20 7.59
CA GLY A 189 22.35 -9.96 8.14
C GLY A 189 21.28 -9.03 8.74
N SER A 190 21.19 -7.76 8.30
CA SER A 190 20.18 -6.80 8.78
C SER A 190 18.76 -7.14 8.32
N LEU A 191 18.61 -7.84 7.20
CA LEU A 191 17.31 -8.28 6.69
C LEU A 191 16.62 -9.24 7.68
N ASP A 192 17.38 -10.03 8.46
CA ASP A 192 16.82 -10.92 9.49
C ASP A 192 16.09 -10.15 10.60
N TYR A 193 16.52 -8.92 10.91
CA TYR A 193 15.92 -8.08 11.94
C TYR A 193 14.50 -7.64 11.54
N HIS A 194 14.34 -7.15 10.30
CA HIS A 194 13.03 -6.73 9.76
C HIS A 194 12.18 -7.93 9.33
N PHE A 195 12.77 -8.99 8.79
CA PHE A 195 12.01 -10.14 8.27
C PHE A 195 11.21 -10.84 9.36
N THR A 196 11.80 -11.02 10.55
CA THR A 196 11.20 -11.77 11.65
C THR A 196 9.99 -11.03 12.25
N SER A 197 10.09 -9.72 12.41
CA SER A 197 9.06 -8.83 12.95
C SER A 197 7.96 -8.53 11.92
N VAL A 198 8.28 -8.49 10.62
CA VAL A 198 7.32 -8.28 9.52
C VAL A 198 6.56 -9.57 9.17
N LEU A 199 7.08 -10.74 9.52
CA LEU A 199 6.52 -12.05 9.17
C LEU A 199 5.01 -12.20 9.42
N PRO A 200 4.42 -11.77 10.56
CA PRO A 200 2.99 -11.91 10.79
C PRO A 200 2.15 -11.16 9.76
N VAL A 201 2.53 -9.91 9.45
CA VAL A 201 1.83 -9.07 8.47
C VAL A 201 2.08 -9.56 7.06
N ALA A 202 3.32 -9.98 6.76
CA ALA A 202 3.68 -10.62 5.50
C ALA A 202 2.79 -11.82 5.17
N LEU A 203 2.65 -12.74 6.12
CA LEU A 203 1.81 -13.93 5.98
C LEU A 203 0.34 -13.55 5.79
N ALA A 204 -0.18 -12.59 6.55
CA ALA A 204 -1.55 -12.12 6.40
C ALA A 204 -1.81 -11.54 5.00
N VAL A 205 -0.89 -10.72 4.47
CA VAL A 205 -0.95 -10.15 3.11
C VAL A 205 -0.94 -11.24 2.05
N ILE A 206 -0.02 -12.21 2.16
CA ILE A 206 0.11 -13.32 1.21
C ILE A 206 -1.18 -14.17 1.22
N VAL A 207 -1.63 -14.61 2.40
CA VAL A 207 -2.86 -15.42 2.54
C VAL A 207 -4.08 -14.67 2.00
N LEU A 208 -4.25 -13.39 2.36
CA LEU A 208 -5.35 -12.57 1.86
C LEU A 208 -5.32 -12.48 0.33
N SER A 209 -4.14 -12.36 -0.27
CA SER A 209 -3.97 -12.32 -1.73
C SER A 209 -4.41 -13.63 -2.38
N GLY A 210 -4.05 -14.77 -1.79
CA GLY A 210 -4.56 -16.08 -2.24
C GLY A 210 -6.08 -16.19 -2.15
N VAL A 211 -6.67 -15.82 -1.00
CA VAL A 211 -8.12 -15.84 -0.79
C VAL A 211 -8.84 -14.93 -1.79
N LEU A 212 -8.36 -13.69 -1.98
CA LEU A 212 -8.92 -12.76 -2.96
C LEU A 212 -8.79 -13.32 -4.38
N GLY A 213 -7.67 -13.95 -4.73
CA GLY A 213 -7.47 -14.63 -6.02
C GLY A 213 -8.58 -15.66 -6.29
N VAL A 214 -8.87 -16.53 -5.32
CA VAL A 214 -9.97 -17.52 -5.42
C VAL A 214 -11.33 -16.84 -5.57
N LEU A 215 -11.63 -15.84 -4.73
CA LEU A 215 -12.93 -15.16 -4.75
C LEU A 215 -13.17 -14.42 -6.07
N VAL A 216 -12.15 -13.74 -6.59
CA VAL A 216 -12.25 -12.97 -7.82
C VAL A 216 -12.30 -13.87 -9.04
N VAL A 217 -11.50 -14.95 -9.11
CA VAL A 217 -11.55 -15.87 -10.26
C VAL A 217 -12.89 -16.58 -10.35
N ARG A 218 -13.48 -16.98 -9.21
CA ARG A 218 -14.81 -17.60 -9.18
C ARG A 218 -15.91 -16.66 -9.67
N ARG A 219 -15.76 -15.35 -9.43
CA ARG A 219 -16.75 -14.34 -9.85
C ARG A 219 -16.56 -13.85 -11.29
N THR A 220 -15.31 -13.77 -11.77
CA THR A 220 -14.98 -13.14 -13.05
C THR A 220 -14.60 -14.14 -14.14
N GLY A 221 -14.28 -15.38 -13.78
CA GLY A 221 -13.77 -16.40 -14.69
C GLY A 221 -12.35 -16.14 -15.22
N SER A 222 -11.71 -15.03 -14.82
CA SER A 222 -10.40 -14.61 -15.34
C SER A 222 -9.32 -14.69 -14.27
N VAL A 223 -8.32 -15.54 -14.52
CA VAL A 223 -7.14 -15.69 -13.67
C VAL A 223 -6.37 -14.38 -13.58
N TRP A 224 -6.20 -13.68 -14.70
CA TRP A 224 -5.43 -12.43 -14.73
C TRP A 224 -6.10 -11.29 -13.97
N VAL A 225 -7.44 -11.18 -14.04
CA VAL A 225 -8.18 -10.19 -13.24
C VAL A 225 -8.08 -10.52 -11.75
N ALA A 226 -8.09 -11.80 -11.40
CA ALA A 226 -7.93 -12.26 -10.02
C ALA A 226 -6.53 -11.95 -9.46
N VAL A 227 -5.48 -12.24 -10.23
CA VAL A 227 -4.09 -11.91 -9.85
C VAL A 227 -3.91 -10.41 -9.72
N ALA A 228 -4.41 -9.62 -10.69
CA ALA A 228 -4.33 -8.17 -10.63
C ALA A 228 -5.05 -7.62 -9.39
N ALA A 229 -6.25 -8.11 -9.08
CA ALA A 229 -6.99 -7.66 -7.91
C ALA A 229 -6.32 -8.07 -6.58
N ALA A 230 -5.71 -9.24 -6.51
CA ALA A 230 -5.04 -9.71 -5.30
C ALA A 230 -3.68 -9.02 -5.06
N ALA A 231 -2.90 -8.79 -6.13
CA ALA A 231 -1.52 -8.32 -6.02
C ALA A 231 -1.37 -6.79 -6.06
N VAL A 232 -2.39 -6.04 -6.52
CA VAL A 232 -2.28 -4.59 -6.74
C VAL A 232 -1.87 -3.82 -5.49
N GLY A 233 -2.33 -4.21 -4.30
CA GLY A 233 -1.96 -3.55 -3.05
C GLY A 233 -0.47 -3.70 -2.74
N PRO A 234 0.05 -4.94 -2.61
CA PRO A 234 1.48 -5.21 -2.45
C PRO A 234 2.36 -4.60 -3.56
N VAL A 235 1.91 -4.68 -4.83
CA VAL A 235 2.65 -4.08 -5.96
C VAL A 235 2.70 -2.56 -5.85
N LEU A 236 1.61 -1.91 -5.45
CA LEU A 236 1.56 -0.47 -5.24
C LEU A 236 2.46 -0.04 -4.07
N ALA A 237 2.50 -0.83 -3.00
CA ALA A 237 3.45 -0.63 -1.91
C ALA A 237 4.90 -0.71 -2.42
N ALA A 238 5.26 -1.80 -3.10
CA ALA A 238 6.60 -1.96 -3.68
C ALA A 238 6.98 -0.81 -4.63
N ALA A 239 6.07 -0.41 -5.51
CA ALA A 239 6.27 0.66 -6.48
C ALA A 239 6.37 2.06 -5.84
N SER A 240 5.89 2.24 -4.61
CA SER A 240 6.00 3.51 -3.90
C SER A 240 7.41 3.76 -3.33
N TYR A 241 8.21 2.69 -3.15
CA TYR A 241 9.61 2.84 -2.77
C TYR A 241 10.41 3.35 -3.96
N HIS A 242 10.86 4.61 -3.85
CA HIS A 242 11.84 5.16 -4.75
C HIS A 242 13.22 5.00 -4.13
N LEU A 243 14.01 4.07 -4.67
CA LEU A 243 15.40 3.86 -4.25
C LEU A 243 16.30 4.92 -4.93
N ASP A 244 16.14 6.18 -4.54
CA ASP A 244 17.14 7.18 -4.92
C ASP A 244 18.44 6.87 -4.17
N ARG A 245 19.58 6.89 -4.87
CA ARG A 245 20.87 6.44 -4.29
C ARG A 245 21.28 7.26 -3.07
N ASP A 246 20.84 8.52 -3.01
CA ASP A 246 21.11 9.45 -1.92
C ASP A 246 20.11 9.32 -0.76
N GLN A 247 18.99 8.60 -0.97
CA GLN A 247 17.98 8.28 0.05
C GLN A 247 17.98 6.79 0.46
N LEU A 248 18.98 6.03 0.00
CA LEU A 248 19.32 4.68 0.48
C LEU A 248 19.78 4.80 1.93
N THR A 249 18.76 4.89 2.77
CA THR A 249 18.80 4.79 4.19
C THR A 249 18.60 3.32 4.52
N LEU A 250 19.49 2.73 5.33
CA LEU A 250 19.56 1.27 5.56
C LEU A 250 18.18 0.64 5.82
N TRP A 251 17.30 1.32 6.55
CA TRP A 251 15.96 0.82 6.88
C TRP A 251 14.95 0.91 5.73
N ASN A 252 15.05 1.92 4.87
CA ASN A 252 14.15 2.06 3.73
C ASN A 252 14.52 1.07 2.61
N GLU A 253 15.81 0.71 2.50
CA GLU A 253 16.28 -0.33 1.58
C GLU A 253 15.77 -1.72 1.99
N ASP A 254 15.93 -2.10 3.26
CA ASP A 254 15.43 -3.37 3.78
C ASP A 254 13.89 -3.45 3.66
N ALA A 255 13.17 -2.37 4.00
CA ALA A 255 11.72 -2.28 3.83
C ALA A 255 11.29 -2.38 2.35
N ALA A 256 12.04 -1.74 1.44
CA ALA A 256 11.78 -1.84 0.01
C ALA A 256 11.97 -3.27 -0.50
N ILE A 257 13.06 -3.96 -0.12
CA ILE A 257 13.30 -5.36 -0.48
C ILE A 257 12.12 -6.22 0.00
N MET A 258 11.70 -6.03 1.26
CA MET A 258 10.55 -6.75 1.81
C MET A 258 9.26 -6.49 1.03
N ALA A 259 8.97 -5.23 0.68
CA ALA A 259 7.78 -4.89 -0.08
C ALA A 259 7.77 -5.56 -1.47
N HIS A 260 8.94 -5.60 -2.13
CA HIS A 260 9.09 -6.29 -3.41
C HIS A 260 8.90 -7.80 -3.27
N LEU A 261 9.50 -8.43 -2.27
CA LEU A 261 9.31 -9.85 -1.98
C LEU A 261 7.83 -10.16 -1.70
N LEU A 262 7.16 -9.34 -0.90
CA LEU A 262 5.73 -9.48 -0.63
C LEU A 262 4.88 -9.37 -1.90
N ALA A 263 5.19 -8.42 -2.79
CA ALA A 263 4.50 -8.29 -4.06
C ALA A 263 4.67 -9.55 -4.93
N VAL A 264 5.88 -10.11 -4.99
CA VAL A 264 6.17 -11.34 -5.73
C VAL A 264 5.41 -12.53 -5.12
N PHE A 265 5.52 -12.76 -3.81
CA PHE A 265 4.88 -13.90 -3.16
C PHE A 265 3.36 -13.80 -3.16
N ALA A 266 2.79 -12.61 -2.94
CA ALA A 266 1.36 -12.36 -3.07
C ALA A 266 0.87 -12.66 -4.49
N GLY A 267 1.59 -12.20 -5.52
CA GLY A 267 1.29 -12.46 -6.93
C GLY A 267 1.35 -13.95 -7.27
N LEU A 268 2.40 -14.65 -6.84
CA LEU A 268 2.56 -16.10 -7.06
C LEU A 268 1.46 -16.90 -6.39
N LEU A 269 1.13 -16.61 -5.12
CA LEU A 269 0.06 -17.33 -4.43
C LEU A 269 -1.31 -17.04 -5.03
N ALA A 270 -1.59 -15.78 -5.41
CA ALA A 270 -2.81 -15.42 -6.12
C ALA A 270 -2.91 -16.16 -7.46
N LEU A 271 -1.82 -16.25 -8.23
CA LEU A 271 -1.78 -16.96 -9.50
C LEU A 271 -2.06 -18.46 -9.31
N LEU A 272 -1.36 -19.09 -8.37
CA LEU A 272 -1.51 -20.51 -8.06
C LEU A 272 -2.96 -20.83 -7.67
N THR A 273 -3.48 -20.11 -6.68
CA THR A 273 -4.83 -20.34 -6.14
C THR A 273 -5.92 -20.02 -7.16
N ALA A 274 -5.78 -18.95 -7.95
CA ALA A 274 -6.70 -18.61 -9.01
C ALA A 274 -6.67 -19.64 -10.16
N ALA A 275 -5.48 -20.14 -10.53
CA ALA A 275 -5.35 -21.17 -11.57
C ALA A 275 -5.99 -22.50 -11.15
N ILE A 276 -5.79 -22.92 -9.89
CA ILE A 276 -6.41 -24.14 -9.35
C ILE A 276 -7.93 -23.98 -9.32
N ALA A 277 -8.44 -22.91 -8.69
CA ALA A 277 -9.88 -22.68 -8.57
C ALA A 277 -10.55 -22.47 -9.95
N GLY A 278 -9.87 -21.84 -10.90
CA GLY A 278 -10.36 -21.63 -12.26
C GLY A 278 -10.43 -22.91 -13.09
N ARG A 279 -9.54 -23.90 -12.85
CA ARG A 279 -9.62 -25.22 -13.48
C ARG A 279 -10.81 -26.03 -12.96
N SER A 280 -11.05 -26.01 -11.65
CA SER A 280 -12.17 -26.71 -11.02
C SER A 280 -13.55 -26.14 -11.40
N ALA A 281 -13.61 -24.92 -11.92
CA ALA A 281 -14.85 -24.27 -12.34
C ALA A 281 -15.22 -24.51 -13.82
N ARG A 282 -14.37 -25.17 -14.61
CA ARG A 282 -14.70 -25.56 -15.99
C ARG A 282 -15.43 -26.90 -15.97
N PRO A 283 -16.65 -27.02 -16.52
CA PRO A 283 -17.30 -28.32 -16.66
C PRO A 283 -16.43 -29.24 -17.53
N ALA A 284 -16.30 -30.50 -17.13
CA ALA A 284 -15.68 -31.54 -17.94
C ALA A 284 -16.38 -31.57 -19.31
N ARG A 285 -15.60 -31.38 -20.38
CA ARG A 285 -16.08 -31.52 -21.76
C ARG A 285 -16.13 -32.98 -22.13
#